data_AF-A0A929HS89-F1
#
_entry.id   AF-A0A929HS89-F1
#
_cell.length_a   1.000
_cell.length_b   1.000
_cell.length_c   1.000
_cell.angle_alpha   90.00
_cell.angle_beta   90.00
_cell.angle_gamma   90.00
#
_symmetry.space_group_name_H-M   'P 1'
#
loop_
_entity.id
_entity.type
_entity.pdbx_description
1 polymer ?
#
loop_
_entity_poly.entity_id
_entity_poly.type
_entity_poly.pdbx_seq_one_letter_code
_entity_poly.pdbx_strand_id
1 'polypeptide(L)'
;MNKKNIPLLILSILIAVFMSEMILNLIKWEPSKKQDGYLQFGYNTGIPLWDEDGILEEGMPVKIRLFQPDKDLFWRPVPNTSFTNSAGFRGKVEFSIEKRKNTKRIVILGDSCSFLGKKLYADFLKESLEKQDKVNEYEIINASVPGYTSYQGRKNLTSLLKYDPDYVCIYFGWNDHWTVPSGFSDKFHSSLESGLKFINLIKLSIHKIKKEKNVRVPIAAYRKNISEIVAVLTERNITPILITAPSGFQKGKMPLWVFDFFKKFYHMNDKEIMKIPETHENYADVLIDISKTKKVIIVDALEVFKNPKDPWHKYFRNDLIHLKEKGHKLLADEILLKIKKYNDTINTNNSNNIL
;
A
#
# COMPACT_ATOMS: atom_id res chain seq x y z
N MET A 1 51.81 -11.58 10.90
CA MET A 1 51.42 -10.23 11.36
C MET A 1 51.70 -10.12 12.85
N ASN A 2 52.52 -9.15 13.27
CA ASN A 2 52.93 -9.00 14.67
C ASN A 2 51.72 -8.53 15.51
N LYS A 3 51.35 -9.24 16.59
CA LYS A 3 50.14 -8.93 17.40
C LYS A 3 50.10 -7.49 17.92
N LYS A 4 51.26 -6.82 18.03
CA LYS A 4 51.40 -5.40 18.41
C LYS A 4 50.80 -4.39 17.40
N ASN A 5 50.57 -4.77 16.15
CA ASN A 5 50.06 -3.86 15.11
C ASN A 5 48.53 -3.87 14.97
N ILE A 6 47.85 -4.82 15.61
CA ILE A 6 46.39 -4.95 15.55
C ILE A 6 45.69 -3.75 16.20
N PRO A 7 46.09 -3.26 17.41
CA PRO A 7 45.45 -2.10 18.02
C PRO A 7 45.61 -0.82 17.19
N LEU A 8 46.78 -0.60 16.60
CA LEU A 8 47.04 0.56 15.75
C LEU A 8 46.19 0.52 14.48
N LEU A 9 46.05 -0.65 13.85
CA LEU A 9 45.18 -0.83 12.70
C LEU A 9 43.71 -0.54 13.04
N ILE A 10 43.22 -1.06 14.17
CA ILE A 10 41.85 -0.80 14.64
C ILE A 10 41.64 0.69 14.87
N LEU A 11 42.57 1.37 15.54
CA LEU A 11 42.49 2.82 15.79
C LEU A 11 42.46 3.62 14.47
N SER A 12 43.32 3.30 13.51
CA SER A 12 43.34 3.96 12.20
C SER A 12 42.02 3.78 11.43
N ILE A 13 41.42 2.58 11.49
CA ILE A 13 40.10 2.32 10.89
C ILE A 13 39.03 3.17 11.57
N LEU A 14 39.02 3.24 12.90
CA LEU A 14 38.05 4.04 13.64
C LEU A 14 38.16 5.53 13.30
N ILE A 15 39.38 6.06 13.21
CA ILE A 15 39.63 7.45 12.79
C ILE A 15 39.12 7.68 11.37
N ALA A 16 39.40 6.77 10.43
CA ALA A 16 38.93 6.90 9.05
C ALA A 16 37.40 6.89 8.95
N VAL A 17 36.73 6.00 9.69
CA VAL A 17 35.26 5.94 9.77
C VAL A 17 34.70 7.25 10.35
N PHE A 18 35.29 7.74 11.44
CA PHE A 18 34.87 8.99 12.08
C PHE A 18 35.04 10.20 11.15
N MET A 19 36.19 10.34 10.51
CA MET A 19 36.44 11.41 9.54
C MET A 19 35.48 11.33 8.34
N SER A 20 35.21 10.13 7.84
CA SER A 20 34.26 9.93 6.74
C SER A 20 32.84 10.34 7.15
N GLU A 21 32.42 9.97 8.36
CA GLU A 21 31.13 10.36 8.91
C GLU A 21 31.02 11.89 9.08
N MET A 22 32.08 12.54 9.57
CA MET A 22 32.13 14.00 9.67
C MET A 22 31.97 14.67 8.30
N ILE A 23 32.71 14.21 7.28
CA ILE A 23 32.63 14.76 5.93
C ILE A 23 31.22 14.58 5.35
N LEU A 24 30.64 13.38 5.47
CA LEU A 24 29.28 13.09 4.98
C LEU A 24 28.21 13.95 5.67
N ASN A 25 28.42 14.31 6.95
CA ASN A 25 27.55 15.23 7.67
C ASN A 25 27.75 16.69 7.23
N LEU A 26 29.00 17.14 7.05
CA LEU A 26 29.32 18.50 6.59
C LEU A 26 28.72 18.79 5.21
N ILE A 27 28.78 17.85 4.27
CA ILE A 27 28.20 18.01 2.94
C ILE A 27 26.70 17.72 2.89
N LYS A 28 26.06 17.46 4.04
CA LYS A 28 24.64 17.06 4.16
C LYS A 28 24.28 15.91 3.21
N TRP A 29 25.18 14.94 3.06
CA TRP A 29 24.91 13.77 2.25
C TRP A 29 23.74 12.99 2.85
N GLU A 30 22.77 12.64 2.01
CA GLU A 30 21.69 11.72 2.33
C GLU A 30 21.71 10.57 1.32
N PRO A 31 21.46 9.33 1.75
CA PRO A 31 21.43 8.15 0.87
C PRO A 31 20.31 8.24 -0.18
N SER A 32 19.29 9.04 0.10
CA SER A 32 18.19 9.39 -0.78
C SER A 32 17.93 10.89 -0.68
N LYS A 33 17.85 11.60 -1.81
CA LYS A 33 17.28 12.95 -1.79
C LYS A 33 15.82 12.83 -1.38
N LYS A 34 15.44 13.42 -0.24
CA LYS A 34 14.02 13.56 0.14
C LYS A 34 13.33 14.37 -0.96
N GLN A 35 12.42 13.74 -1.69
CA GLN A 35 11.56 14.45 -2.62
C GLN A 35 10.50 15.18 -1.80
N ASP A 36 10.37 16.49 -1.98
CA ASP A 36 9.19 17.22 -1.53
C ASP A 36 7.99 16.66 -2.31
N GLY A 37 7.22 15.79 -1.66
CA GLY A 37 6.27 14.90 -2.32
C GLY A 37 5.07 15.62 -2.92
N TYR A 38 5.03 15.68 -4.26
CA TYR A 38 3.83 16.03 -5.00
C TYR A 38 3.14 14.75 -5.46
N LEU A 39 1.81 14.71 -5.35
CA LEU A 39 1.05 13.76 -6.15
C LEU A 39 1.02 14.33 -7.57
N GLN A 40 1.65 13.64 -8.52
CA GLN A 40 1.62 14.01 -9.94
C GLN A 40 0.94 12.90 -10.74
N PHE A 41 -0.17 13.24 -11.37
CA PHE A 41 -0.86 12.45 -12.38
C PHE A 41 -1.02 13.31 -13.64
N GLY A 42 -0.77 12.73 -14.82
CA GLY A 42 -0.48 13.49 -16.05
C GLY A 42 1.01 13.86 -16.13
N TYR A 43 1.63 13.65 -17.30
CA TYR A 43 3.09 13.64 -17.48
C TYR A 43 3.85 14.91 -17.08
N ASN A 44 5.12 14.82 -16.67
CA ASN A 44 6.28 14.13 -17.29
C ASN A 44 6.60 12.62 -16.98
N THR A 45 5.80 11.86 -16.20
CA THR A 45 6.25 10.59 -15.56
C THR A 45 5.57 9.24 -15.90
N GLY A 46 4.73 9.11 -16.93
CA GLY A 46 4.60 7.84 -17.66
C GLY A 46 3.32 7.00 -17.80
N ILE A 47 2.28 7.05 -16.98
CA ILE A 47 0.95 6.53 -17.36
C ILE A 47 0.09 7.53 -18.19
N PRO A 48 -0.34 7.23 -19.43
CA PRO A 48 -1.20 8.15 -20.19
C PRO A 48 -2.52 8.28 -19.44
N LEU A 49 -2.90 9.52 -19.08
CA LEU A 49 -4.23 9.81 -18.57
C LEU A 49 -5.20 9.72 -19.75
N TRP A 50 -6.03 8.69 -19.74
CA TRP A 50 -7.26 8.63 -20.51
C TRP A 50 -8.37 8.52 -19.45
N ASP A 51 -9.37 9.39 -19.50
CA ASP A 51 -10.47 9.76 -18.56
C ASP A 51 -10.91 8.80 -17.41
N GLU A 52 -11.83 9.08 -16.48
CA GLU A 52 -12.99 9.96 -16.23
C GLU A 52 -13.10 9.85 -14.69
N ASP A 53 -13.39 10.92 -13.93
CA ASP A 53 -13.92 10.87 -12.54
C ASP A 53 -13.91 12.27 -11.86
N GLY A 54 -13.32 13.31 -12.46
CA GLY A 54 -13.43 14.69 -11.96
C GLY A 54 -12.53 15.03 -10.76
N ILE A 55 -11.47 14.24 -10.50
CA ILE A 55 -10.38 14.66 -9.60
C ILE A 55 -9.26 15.36 -10.38
N LEU A 56 -9.18 15.15 -11.70
CA LEU A 56 -8.19 15.71 -12.63
C LEU A 56 -8.82 15.79 -14.02
N GLU A 57 -8.65 16.89 -14.73
CA GLU A 57 -9.02 17.02 -16.15
C GLU A 57 -8.02 16.24 -17.02
N GLU A 58 -8.52 15.57 -18.05
CA GLU A 58 -7.69 14.79 -18.99
C GLU A 58 -6.57 15.67 -19.59
N GLY A 59 -5.35 15.13 -19.63
CA GLY A 59 -4.19 15.83 -20.20
C GLY A 59 -3.61 16.97 -19.36
N MET A 60 -4.21 17.36 -18.23
CA MET A 60 -3.71 18.45 -17.39
C MET A 60 -2.93 17.93 -16.17
N PRO A 61 -1.60 18.08 -16.12
CA PRO A 61 -0.82 17.70 -14.96
C PRO A 61 -1.13 18.64 -13.79
N VAL A 62 -1.88 18.16 -12.81
CA VAL A 62 -2.08 18.92 -11.58
C VAL A 62 -1.00 18.53 -10.59
N LYS A 63 -0.16 19.50 -10.23
CA LYS A 63 0.88 19.33 -9.22
C LYS A 63 0.30 19.69 -7.85
N ILE A 64 -0.29 18.71 -7.17
CA ILE A 64 -0.86 18.92 -5.83
C ILE A 64 0.15 18.42 -4.80
N ARG A 65 0.55 19.29 -3.87
CA ARG A 65 1.35 18.88 -2.72
C ARG A 65 0.47 18.09 -1.76
N LEU A 66 0.33 16.81 -2.04
CA LEU A 66 -0.45 15.89 -1.22
C LEU A 66 0.40 15.21 -0.16
N PHE A 67 1.73 15.18 -0.33
CA PHE A 67 2.61 14.45 0.58
C PHE A 67 3.68 15.34 1.19
N GLN A 68 4.12 14.92 2.35
CA GLN A 68 5.29 15.45 3.04
C GLN A 68 6.17 14.28 3.47
N PRO A 69 7.50 14.49 3.56
CA PRO A 69 8.41 13.46 4.05
C PRO A 69 8.00 12.94 5.43
N ASP A 70 8.18 11.64 5.63
CA ASP A 70 7.98 10.96 6.91
C ASP A 70 9.15 10.02 7.17
N LYS A 71 9.69 10.03 8.39
CA LYS A 71 10.90 9.27 8.71
C LYS A 71 10.66 7.76 8.70
N ASP A 72 9.48 7.32 9.14
CA ASP A 72 9.19 5.91 9.35
C ASP A 72 8.44 5.30 8.17
N LEU A 73 7.63 6.11 7.50
CA LEU A 73 6.76 5.74 6.37
C LEU A 73 7.25 6.25 5.01
N PHE A 74 8.40 6.95 4.97
CA PHE A 74 9.00 7.64 3.81
C PHE A 74 8.27 8.91 3.41
N TRP A 75 6.94 8.86 3.32
CA TRP A 75 6.08 10.01 3.15
C TRP A 75 4.77 9.79 3.89
N ARG A 76 4.01 10.85 4.13
CA ARG A 76 2.63 10.81 4.63
C ARG A 76 1.78 11.89 3.98
N PRO A 77 0.44 11.77 3.99
CA PRO A 77 -0.42 12.83 3.50
C PRO A 77 -0.24 14.13 4.28
N VAL A 78 -0.25 15.25 3.57
CA VAL A 78 -0.39 16.59 4.16
C VAL A 78 -1.81 16.68 4.74
N PRO A 79 -1.98 17.09 6.01
CA PRO A 79 -3.30 17.29 6.59
C PRO A 79 -4.00 18.53 6.02
N ASN A 80 -5.33 18.61 6.14
CA ASN A 80 -6.14 19.77 5.76
C ASN A 80 -6.03 20.19 4.28
N THR A 81 -5.83 19.26 3.35
CA THR A 81 -5.85 19.54 1.91
C THR A 81 -7.25 19.37 1.33
N SER A 82 -7.50 19.70 0.06
CA SER A 82 -8.76 19.38 -0.62
C SER A 82 -9.14 17.90 -0.58
N PHE A 83 -8.19 16.99 -0.34
CA PHE A 83 -8.40 15.53 -0.33
C PHE A 83 -8.28 14.89 1.04
N THR A 84 -7.80 15.62 2.05
CA THR A 84 -7.48 15.07 3.36
C THR A 84 -8.06 15.89 4.50
N ASN A 85 -8.42 15.19 5.58
CA ASN A 85 -8.90 15.78 6.82
C ASN A 85 -7.74 16.25 7.71
N SER A 86 -8.03 16.69 8.93
CA SER A 86 -7.03 17.19 9.88
C SER A 86 -5.99 16.15 10.30
N ALA A 87 -6.35 14.86 10.27
CA ALA A 87 -5.47 13.73 10.57
C ALA A 87 -4.70 13.21 9.33
N GLY A 88 -4.98 13.75 8.14
CA GLY A 88 -4.38 13.28 6.89
C GLY A 88 -5.10 12.09 6.24
N PHE A 89 -6.27 11.69 6.75
CA PHE A 89 -7.08 10.63 6.14
C PHE A 89 -7.80 11.15 4.89
N ARG A 90 -8.07 10.26 3.93
CA ARG A 90 -8.80 10.59 2.70
C ARG A 90 -10.23 11.05 3.02
N GLY A 91 -10.60 12.22 2.51
CA GLY A 91 -11.92 12.84 2.71
C GLY A 91 -11.86 14.06 3.62
N LYS A 92 -13.03 14.58 3.98
CA LYS A 92 -13.19 15.76 4.86
C LYS A 92 -13.84 15.46 6.20
N VAL A 93 -14.30 14.22 6.38
CA VAL A 93 -14.93 13.77 7.63
C VAL A 93 -13.86 13.69 8.71
N GLU A 94 -14.15 14.28 9.87
CA GLU A 94 -13.31 14.20 11.06
C GLU A 94 -13.79 13.05 11.96
N PHE A 95 -12.83 12.38 12.61
CA PHE A 95 -13.11 11.23 13.46
C PHE A 95 -12.56 11.46 14.86
N SER A 96 -13.41 11.32 15.86
CA SER A 96 -12.99 11.31 17.27
C SER A 96 -12.17 10.06 17.56
N ILE A 97 -11.15 10.17 18.41
CA ILE A 97 -10.44 8.99 18.93
C ILE A 97 -11.41 8.13 19.75
N GLU A 98 -12.16 8.75 20.66
CA GLU A 98 -13.21 8.07 21.42
C GLU A 98 -14.35 7.65 20.49
N LYS A 99 -14.66 6.35 20.51
CA LYS A 99 -15.72 5.77 19.71
C LYS A 99 -17.08 6.03 20.35
N ARG A 100 -17.98 6.64 19.58
CA ARG A 100 -19.35 6.91 20.02
C ARG A 100 -20.12 5.60 20.21
N LYS A 101 -21.12 5.63 21.08
CA LYS A 101 -22.04 4.49 21.28
C LYS A 101 -22.76 4.19 19.96
N ASN A 102 -23.03 2.90 19.70
CA ASN A 102 -23.67 2.43 18.48
C ASN A 102 -22.92 2.87 17.20
N THR A 103 -21.60 2.96 17.24
CA THR A 103 -20.77 3.24 16.06
C THR A 103 -19.95 2.00 15.71
N LYS A 104 -19.91 1.66 14.42
CA LYS A 104 -19.01 0.67 13.86
C LYS A 104 -17.94 1.35 13.03
N ARG A 105 -16.68 0.98 13.24
CA ARG A 105 -15.52 1.58 12.58
C ARG A 105 -14.83 0.61 11.65
N ILE A 106 -14.61 1.05 10.42
CA ILE A 106 -13.83 0.34 9.41
C ILE A 106 -12.63 1.21 9.07
N VAL A 107 -11.42 0.74 9.34
CA VAL A 107 -10.19 1.41 8.89
C VAL A 107 -9.73 0.79 7.58
N ILE A 108 -9.30 1.61 6.62
CA ILE A 108 -8.71 1.15 5.37
C ILE A 108 -7.20 1.38 5.41
N LEU A 109 -6.45 0.29 5.35
CA LEU A 109 -5.04 0.25 5.00
C LEU A 109 -4.93 -0.07 3.50
N GLY A 110 -4.41 0.86 2.73
CA GLY A 110 -4.20 0.63 1.32
C GLY A 110 -3.35 1.70 0.65
N ASP A 111 -3.42 1.71 -0.67
CA ASP A 111 -2.62 2.59 -1.51
C ASP A 111 -3.49 3.49 -2.40
N SER A 112 -2.99 3.84 -3.58
CA SER A 112 -3.69 4.69 -4.54
C SER A 112 -5.01 4.09 -5.01
N CYS A 113 -5.16 2.76 -5.05
CA CYS A 113 -6.40 2.08 -5.39
C CYS A 113 -7.52 2.32 -4.37
N SER A 114 -7.16 2.72 -3.14
CA SER A 114 -8.11 3.07 -2.07
C SER A 114 -8.25 4.57 -1.86
N PHE A 115 -7.40 5.39 -2.49
CA PHE A 115 -7.37 6.84 -2.30
C PHE A 115 -7.94 7.62 -3.49
N LEU A 116 -7.71 7.14 -4.72
CA LEU A 116 -7.95 7.88 -5.95
C LEU A 116 -9.30 7.55 -6.59
N GLY A 117 -10.19 8.52 -6.60
CA GLY A 117 -11.51 8.43 -7.19
C GLY A 117 -12.45 9.42 -6.50
N LYS A 118 -13.44 9.90 -7.25
CA LYS A 118 -14.41 10.85 -6.72
C LYS A 118 -15.32 10.19 -5.70
N LYS A 119 -15.88 9.04 -6.07
CA LYS A 119 -16.64 8.16 -5.18
C LYS A 119 -15.95 6.79 -5.12
N LEU A 120 -15.41 6.48 -3.95
CA LEU A 120 -14.60 5.31 -3.67
C LEU A 120 -15.48 4.15 -3.18
N TYR A 121 -14.92 2.95 -3.15
CA TYR A 121 -15.61 1.78 -2.59
C TYR A 121 -15.96 2.01 -1.11
N ALA A 122 -15.17 2.82 -0.39
CA ALA A 122 -15.46 3.24 0.98
C ALA A 122 -16.81 3.97 1.08
N ASP A 123 -17.08 4.89 0.15
CA ASP A 123 -18.32 5.68 0.14
C ASP A 123 -19.53 4.77 -0.16
N PHE A 124 -19.42 3.91 -1.18
CA PHE A 124 -20.46 2.94 -1.51
C PHE A 124 -20.72 1.93 -0.38
N LEU A 125 -19.67 1.48 0.30
CA LEU A 125 -19.76 0.54 1.40
C LEU A 125 -20.49 1.19 2.58
N LYS A 126 -20.12 2.43 2.96
CA LYS A 126 -20.80 3.20 4.01
C LYS A 126 -22.28 3.36 3.70
N GLU A 127 -22.62 3.84 2.50
CA GLU A 127 -24.01 4.02 2.08
C GLU A 127 -24.81 2.71 2.14
N SER A 128 -24.19 1.58 1.80
CA SER A 128 -24.86 0.28 1.80
C SER A 128 -25.03 -0.30 3.20
N LEU A 129 -24.06 -0.10 4.09
CA LEU A 129 -24.15 -0.47 5.50
C LEU A 129 -25.24 0.32 6.21
N GLU A 130 -25.27 1.65 6.05
CA GLU A 130 -26.27 2.53 6.67
C GLU A 130 -27.69 2.32 6.11
N LYS A 131 -27.81 1.80 4.88
CA LYS A 131 -29.11 1.39 4.34
C LYS A 131 -29.68 0.16 5.05
N GLN A 132 -28.83 -0.76 5.48
CA GLN A 132 -29.24 -2.09 5.96
C GLN A 132 -29.23 -2.21 7.48
N ASP A 133 -28.34 -1.47 8.15
CA ASP A 133 -28.27 -1.39 9.59
C ASP A 133 -28.67 0.02 10.03
N LYS A 134 -29.82 0.12 10.67
CA LYS A 134 -30.38 1.36 11.21
C LYS A 134 -30.03 1.61 12.66
N VAL A 135 -29.34 0.65 13.30
CA VAL A 135 -28.95 0.73 14.70
C VAL A 135 -27.58 1.38 14.83
N ASN A 136 -26.63 0.98 13.99
CA ASN A 136 -25.27 1.50 14.05
C ASN A 136 -25.01 2.62 13.04
N GLU A 137 -24.27 3.64 13.47
CA GLU A 137 -23.57 4.56 12.59
C GLU A 137 -22.28 3.91 12.09
N TYR A 138 -21.92 4.15 10.82
CA TYR A 138 -20.69 3.61 10.24
C TYR A 138 -19.67 4.71 9.97
N GLU A 139 -18.53 4.61 10.63
CA GLU A 139 -17.36 5.47 10.40
C GLU A 139 -16.32 4.69 9.58
N ILE A 140 -16.07 5.11 8.33
CA ILE A 140 -15.03 4.51 7.49
C ILE A 140 -13.83 5.45 7.42
N ILE A 141 -12.76 5.09 8.13
CA ILE A 141 -11.52 5.84 8.23
C ILE A 141 -10.59 5.39 7.11
N ASN A 142 -10.56 6.15 6.02
CA ASN A 142 -9.72 5.84 4.88
C ASN A 142 -8.29 6.36 5.07
N ALA A 143 -7.43 5.53 5.66
CA ALA A 143 -6.03 5.81 5.94
C ALA A 143 -5.08 5.32 4.83
N SER A 144 -5.60 5.08 3.61
CA SER A 144 -4.78 4.72 2.46
C SER A 144 -3.88 5.86 2.01
N VAL A 145 -2.71 5.52 1.45
CA VAL A 145 -1.75 6.51 0.97
C VAL A 145 -1.17 6.05 -0.37
N PRO A 146 -1.31 6.83 -1.45
CA PRO A 146 -0.73 6.50 -2.74
C PRO A 146 0.75 6.11 -2.65
N GLY A 147 1.09 5.00 -3.31
CA GLY A 147 2.43 4.43 -3.33
C GLY A 147 2.82 3.63 -2.09
N TYR A 148 1.99 3.52 -1.05
CA TYR A 148 2.30 2.62 0.07
C TYR A 148 2.28 1.16 -0.39
N THR A 149 3.11 0.36 0.28
CA THR A 149 3.11 -1.11 0.18
C THR A 149 2.65 -1.70 1.51
N SER A 150 2.55 -3.03 1.58
CA SER A 150 2.33 -3.73 2.86
C SER A 150 3.36 -3.38 3.94
N TYR A 151 4.56 -2.93 3.56
CA TYR A 151 5.60 -2.53 4.50
C TYR A 151 5.20 -1.29 5.32
N GLN A 152 4.75 -0.21 4.64
CA GLN A 152 4.23 0.98 5.31
C GLN A 152 2.91 0.67 6.02
N GLY A 153 2.01 -0.10 5.38
CA GLY A 153 0.74 -0.50 5.98
C GLY A 153 0.92 -1.14 7.36
N ARG A 154 1.88 -2.06 7.47
CA ARG A 154 2.23 -2.70 8.74
C ARG A 154 2.77 -1.73 9.78
N LYS A 155 3.67 -0.83 9.40
CA LYS A 155 4.22 0.18 10.33
C LYS A 155 3.14 1.16 10.80
N ASN A 156 2.24 1.57 9.90
CA ASN A 156 1.24 2.58 10.18
C ASN A 156 0.09 2.05 11.05
N LEU A 157 -0.20 0.74 11.01
CA LEU A 157 -1.31 0.11 11.74
C LEU A 157 -1.39 0.55 13.21
N THR A 158 -0.27 0.52 13.94
CA THR A 158 -0.23 0.86 15.38
C THR A 158 -0.80 2.24 15.67
N SER A 159 -0.55 3.22 14.79
CA SER A 159 -1.05 4.59 14.97
C SER A 159 -2.57 4.72 14.76
N LEU A 160 -3.17 3.74 14.07
CA LEU A 160 -4.59 3.69 13.72
C LEU A 160 -5.42 2.88 14.74
N LEU A 161 -4.79 1.99 15.49
CA LEU A 161 -5.47 1.18 16.51
C LEU A 161 -6.14 2.02 17.61
N LYS A 162 -5.65 3.25 17.84
CA LYS A 162 -6.26 4.20 18.78
C LYS A 162 -7.71 4.59 18.43
N TYR A 163 -8.13 4.39 17.18
CA TYR A 163 -9.50 4.66 16.74
C TYR A 163 -10.46 3.49 17.02
N ASP A 164 -10.03 2.42 17.70
CA ASP A 164 -10.90 1.30 18.08
C ASP A 164 -11.75 0.72 16.92
N PRO A 165 -11.12 0.29 15.81
CA PRO A 165 -11.83 -0.26 14.66
C PRO A 165 -12.48 -1.61 14.97
N ASP A 166 -13.66 -1.89 14.40
CA ASP A 166 -14.23 -3.24 14.39
C ASP A 166 -13.66 -4.06 13.23
N TYR A 167 -13.39 -3.41 12.09
CA TYR A 167 -12.86 -4.01 10.89
C TYR A 167 -11.66 -3.21 10.37
N VAL A 168 -10.70 -3.92 9.76
CA VAL A 168 -9.63 -3.27 9.00
C VAL A 168 -9.55 -3.90 7.61
N CYS A 169 -9.80 -3.10 6.58
CA CYS A 169 -9.54 -3.49 5.19
C CYS A 169 -8.05 -3.37 4.90
N ILE A 170 -7.47 -4.44 4.34
CA ILE A 170 -6.07 -4.48 3.89
C ILE A 170 -6.08 -4.71 2.39
N TYR A 171 -5.74 -3.65 1.65
CA TYR A 171 -5.70 -3.63 0.19
C TYR A 171 -4.34 -3.12 -0.30
N PHE A 172 -3.43 -4.06 -0.49
CA PHE A 172 -2.10 -3.86 -1.07
C PHE A 172 -1.83 -4.91 -2.16
N GLY A 173 -0.69 -4.82 -2.85
CA GLY A 173 -0.29 -5.77 -3.89
C GLY A 173 0.44 -5.08 -5.01
N TRP A 174 -0.22 -4.12 -5.69
CA TRP A 174 0.35 -3.42 -6.85
C TRP A 174 1.72 -2.82 -6.57
N ASN A 175 1.80 -1.98 -5.54
CA ASN A 175 3.05 -1.30 -5.19
C ASN A 175 4.13 -2.26 -4.65
N ASP A 176 3.73 -3.36 -4.01
CA ASP A 176 4.65 -4.34 -3.42
C ASP A 176 5.49 -5.05 -4.48
N HIS A 177 4.87 -5.46 -5.59
CA HIS A 177 5.53 -6.22 -6.64
C HIS A 177 6.17 -5.37 -7.75
N TRP A 178 6.18 -4.05 -7.61
CA TRP A 178 6.89 -3.17 -8.54
C TRP A 178 8.39 -3.11 -8.27
N THR A 179 9.19 -3.08 -9.33
CA THR A 179 10.60 -2.71 -9.27
C THR A 179 10.76 -1.20 -9.44
N VAL A 180 11.45 -0.52 -8.52
CA VAL A 180 11.77 0.90 -8.70
C VAL A 180 13.09 1.07 -9.46
N PRO A 181 13.31 2.19 -10.17
CA PRO A 181 14.56 2.44 -10.91
C PRO A 181 15.83 2.33 -10.05
N SER A 182 15.74 2.61 -8.74
CA SER A 182 16.84 2.44 -7.80
C SER A 182 17.19 0.98 -7.49
N GLY A 183 16.29 0.03 -7.76
CA GLY A 183 16.43 -1.38 -7.39
C GLY A 183 16.23 -1.67 -5.89
N PHE A 184 15.89 -0.66 -5.09
CA PHE A 184 15.77 -0.79 -3.64
C PHE A 184 14.43 -1.41 -3.24
N SER A 185 14.48 -2.36 -2.30
CA SER A 185 13.29 -2.72 -1.54
C SER A 185 12.97 -1.66 -0.50
N ASP A 186 11.71 -1.56 -0.09
CA ASP A 186 11.27 -0.63 0.97
C ASP A 186 12.02 -0.92 2.29
N LYS A 187 12.28 -2.20 2.59
CA LYS A 187 13.10 -2.58 3.75
C LYS A 187 14.55 -2.07 3.63
N PHE A 188 15.15 -2.19 2.44
CA PHE A 188 16.51 -1.69 2.22
C PHE A 188 16.55 -0.16 2.32
N HIS A 189 15.59 0.53 1.70
CA HIS A 189 15.46 1.98 1.80
C HIS A 189 15.35 2.45 3.26
N SER A 190 14.46 1.84 4.06
CA SER A 190 14.34 2.15 5.50
C SER A 190 15.64 1.90 6.27
N SER A 191 16.47 0.92 5.85
CA SER A 191 17.75 0.63 6.49
C SER A 191 18.85 1.66 6.19
N LEU A 192 18.62 2.53 5.20
CA LEU A 192 19.50 3.65 4.84
C LEU A 192 19.13 4.94 5.57
N GLU A 193 17.89 5.07 6.06
CA GLU A 193 17.41 6.22 6.85
C GLU A 193 17.90 6.21 8.32
N SER A 194 18.61 5.16 8.73
CA SER A 194 19.13 4.99 10.09
C SER A 194 20.60 4.58 10.12
N GLY A 195 21.29 4.90 11.21
CA GLY A 195 22.71 4.59 11.43
C GLY A 195 23.68 5.61 10.83
N LEU A 196 24.97 5.25 10.84
CA LEU A 196 26.07 6.09 10.32
C LEU A 196 25.99 6.21 8.80
N LYS A 197 26.12 7.43 8.27
CA LYS A 197 26.11 7.70 6.81
C LYS A 197 27.20 6.91 6.09
N PHE A 198 28.36 6.73 6.70
CA PHE A 198 29.44 5.92 6.14
C PHE A 198 29.03 4.46 5.91
N ILE A 199 28.35 3.85 6.88
CA ILE A 199 27.83 2.48 6.75
C ILE A 199 26.78 2.41 5.64
N ASN A 200 25.91 3.42 5.54
CA ASN A 200 24.89 3.47 4.51
C ASN A 200 25.48 3.65 3.11
N LEU A 201 26.56 4.43 2.98
CA LEU A 201 27.32 4.52 1.73
C LEU A 201 27.90 3.16 1.32
N ILE A 202 28.48 2.40 2.26
CA ILE A 202 28.98 1.04 1.98
C ILE A 202 27.85 0.11 1.53
N LYS A 203 26.70 0.11 2.24
CA LYS A 203 25.53 -0.69 1.84
C LYS A 203 25.11 -0.38 0.40
N LEU A 204 25.05 0.91 0.04
CA LEU A 204 24.72 1.36 -1.31
C LEU A 204 25.75 0.89 -2.34
N SER A 205 27.04 1.02 -2.05
CA SER A 205 28.11 0.57 -2.94
C SER A 205 28.03 -0.95 -3.19
N ILE A 206 27.82 -1.75 -2.14
CA ILE A 206 27.67 -3.21 -2.26
C ILE A 206 26.46 -3.55 -3.12
N HIS A 207 25.32 -2.92 -2.88
CA HIS A 207 24.10 -3.16 -3.65
C HIS A 207 24.29 -2.83 -5.14
N LYS A 208 24.96 -1.70 -5.44
CA LYS A 208 25.28 -1.30 -6.83
C LYS A 208 26.23 -2.28 -7.51
N ILE A 209 27.25 -2.78 -6.80
CA ILE A 209 28.20 -3.79 -7.32
C ILE A 209 27.46 -5.09 -7.66
N LYS A 210 26.54 -5.52 -6.80
CA LYS A 210 25.75 -6.74 -7.02
C LYS A 210 24.67 -6.61 -8.10
N LYS A 211 24.36 -5.38 -8.54
CA LYS A 211 23.27 -5.08 -9.50
C LYS A 211 21.94 -5.71 -9.07
N GLU A 212 21.65 -5.71 -7.77
CA GLU A 212 20.42 -6.25 -7.22
C GLU A 212 19.22 -5.43 -7.70
N LYS A 213 18.30 -6.05 -8.44
CA LYS A 213 17.02 -5.43 -8.84
C LYS A 213 15.91 -6.07 -8.03
N ASN A 214 15.58 -5.46 -6.90
CA ASN A 214 14.49 -5.95 -6.06
C ASN A 214 13.16 -5.29 -6.44
N VAL A 215 12.08 -6.04 -6.28
CA VAL A 215 10.76 -5.43 -6.10
C VAL A 215 10.71 -4.69 -4.75
N ARG A 216 9.78 -3.77 -4.60
CA ARG A 216 9.64 -2.95 -3.38
C ARG A 216 9.43 -3.81 -2.14
N VAL A 217 8.60 -4.85 -2.23
CA VAL A 217 8.41 -5.82 -1.16
C VAL A 217 8.42 -7.24 -1.74
N PRO A 218 9.52 -8.01 -1.59
CA PRO A 218 9.56 -9.40 -2.03
C PRO A 218 8.43 -10.24 -1.42
N ILE A 219 7.93 -11.25 -2.14
CA ILE A 219 6.73 -12.02 -1.77
C ILE A 219 6.80 -12.64 -0.35
N ALA A 220 7.97 -13.10 0.08
CA ALA A 220 8.16 -13.61 1.45
C ALA A 220 8.02 -12.50 2.51
N ALA A 221 8.51 -11.29 2.22
CA ALA A 221 8.31 -10.12 3.06
C ALA A 221 6.86 -9.63 3.03
N TYR A 222 6.18 -9.72 1.87
CA TYR A 222 4.75 -9.43 1.74
C TYR A 222 3.92 -10.35 2.65
N ARG A 223 4.11 -11.68 2.54
CA ARG A 223 3.45 -12.66 3.41
C ARG A 223 3.71 -12.36 4.88
N LYS A 224 4.95 -12.07 5.26
CA LYS A 224 5.31 -11.68 6.62
C LYS A 224 4.56 -10.41 7.06
N ASN A 225 4.55 -9.37 6.23
CA ASN A 225 3.89 -8.11 6.56
C ASN A 225 2.39 -8.30 6.81
N ILE A 226 1.71 -8.99 5.91
CA ILE A 226 0.26 -9.26 6.03
C ILE A 226 -0.02 -10.15 7.24
N SER A 227 0.80 -11.19 7.49
CA SER A 227 0.61 -12.08 8.65
C SER A 227 0.76 -11.32 9.96
N GLU A 228 1.72 -10.40 10.07
CA GLU A 228 1.91 -9.55 11.25
C GLU A 228 0.72 -8.59 11.45
N ILE A 229 0.20 -7.98 10.37
CA ILE A 229 -1.02 -7.16 10.45
C ILE A 229 -2.20 -7.99 10.96
N VAL A 230 -2.45 -9.16 10.36
CA VAL A 230 -3.55 -10.05 10.75
C VAL A 230 -3.41 -10.48 12.22
N ALA A 231 -2.20 -10.87 12.66
CA ALA A 231 -1.96 -11.27 14.04
C ALA A 231 -2.34 -10.16 15.03
N VAL A 232 -1.79 -8.95 14.84
CA VAL A 232 -2.06 -7.78 15.72
C VAL A 232 -3.56 -7.46 15.79
N LEU A 233 -4.26 -7.54 14.66
CA LEU A 233 -5.71 -7.29 14.62
C LEU A 233 -6.49 -8.37 15.35
N THR A 234 -6.20 -9.64 15.09
CA THR A 234 -6.90 -10.77 15.71
C THR A 234 -6.69 -10.84 17.22
N GLU A 235 -5.48 -10.55 17.71
CA GLU A 235 -5.16 -10.47 19.15
C GLU A 235 -5.98 -9.39 19.87
N ARG A 236 -6.44 -8.39 19.14
CA ARG A 236 -7.25 -7.28 19.64
C ARG A 236 -8.74 -7.43 19.35
N ASN A 237 -9.18 -8.60 18.87
CA ASN A 237 -10.56 -8.86 18.45
C ASN A 237 -11.07 -7.93 17.33
N ILE A 238 -10.16 -7.42 16.49
CA ILE A 238 -10.48 -6.62 15.32
C ILE A 238 -10.49 -7.54 14.10
N THR A 239 -11.55 -7.52 13.28
CA THR A 239 -11.70 -8.43 12.14
C THR A 239 -10.93 -7.92 10.91
N PRO A 240 -9.90 -8.63 10.42
CA PRO A 240 -9.22 -8.26 9.17
C PRO A 240 -10.08 -8.61 7.96
N ILE A 241 -10.13 -7.69 6.98
CA ILE A 241 -10.71 -7.90 5.65
C ILE A 241 -9.57 -7.82 4.64
N LEU A 242 -9.09 -8.98 4.18
CA LEU A 242 -8.09 -9.07 3.14
C LEU A 242 -8.76 -8.90 1.77
N ILE A 243 -8.20 -8.02 0.93
CA ILE A 243 -8.72 -7.76 -0.41
C ILE A 243 -7.61 -8.08 -1.42
N THR A 244 -7.82 -9.09 -2.27
CA THR A 244 -6.89 -9.33 -3.40
C THR A 244 -6.99 -8.16 -4.37
N ALA A 245 -5.86 -7.64 -4.85
CA ALA A 245 -5.87 -6.48 -5.72
C ALA A 245 -6.54 -6.85 -7.07
N PRO A 246 -7.62 -6.17 -7.50
CA PRO A 246 -8.17 -6.35 -8.84
C PRO A 246 -7.20 -5.87 -9.92
N SER A 247 -7.27 -6.51 -11.09
CA SER A 247 -6.42 -6.22 -12.24
C SER A 247 -7.19 -6.26 -13.55
N GLY A 248 -7.00 -5.24 -14.39
CA GLY A 248 -7.42 -5.26 -15.79
C GLY A 248 -6.39 -5.92 -16.72
N PHE A 249 -5.16 -6.17 -16.25
CA PHE A 249 -4.15 -6.89 -17.02
C PHE A 249 -4.45 -8.40 -17.07
N GLN A 250 -4.35 -8.97 -18.28
CA GLN A 250 -4.61 -10.39 -18.53
C GLN A 250 -3.40 -11.06 -19.18
N LYS A 251 -3.09 -12.29 -18.74
CA LYS A 251 -2.01 -13.10 -19.31
C LYS A 251 -2.20 -13.27 -20.82
N GLY A 252 -1.15 -12.96 -21.59
CA GLY A 252 -1.17 -13.05 -23.05
C GLY A 252 -1.96 -11.95 -23.78
N LYS A 253 -2.53 -10.98 -23.06
CA LYS A 253 -3.33 -9.87 -23.63
C LYS A 253 -2.88 -8.50 -23.09
N MET A 254 -1.59 -8.34 -22.84
CA MET A 254 -1.04 -7.05 -22.40
C MET A 254 -1.17 -6.01 -23.53
N PRO A 255 -1.77 -4.83 -23.28
CA PRO A 255 -1.82 -3.76 -24.29
C PRO A 255 -0.43 -3.30 -24.71
N LEU A 256 -0.26 -2.89 -25.97
CA LEU A 256 1.05 -2.49 -26.50
C LEU A 256 1.69 -1.32 -25.74
N TRP A 257 0.88 -0.33 -25.33
CA TRP A 257 1.36 0.86 -24.59
C TRP A 257 2.05 0.50 -23.27
N VAL A 258 1.70 -0.64 -22.66
CA VAL A 258 2.28 -1.12 -21.41
C VAL A 258 3.77 -1.32 -21.57
N PHE A 259 4.22 -1.86 -22.71
CA PHE A 259 5.62 -2.15 -22.92
C PHE A 259 6.46 -0.88 -22.92
N ASP A 260 6.00 0.15 -23.61
CA ASP A 260 6.67 1.45 -23.65
C ASP A 260 6.69 2.10 -22.26
N PHE A 261 5.57 2.01 -21.54
CA PHE A 261 5.46 2.53 -20.19
C PHE A 261 6.44 1.86 -19.22
N PHE A 262 6.34 0.54 -19.04
CA PHE A 262 7.15 -0.15 -18.04
C PHE A 262 8.64 -0.19 -18.42
N LYS A 263 9.00 -0.17 -19.70
CA LYS A 263 10.40 0.07 -20.13
C LYS A 263 10.90 1.43 -19.68
N LYS A 264 10.14 2.49 -19.96
CA LYS A 264 10.57 3.86 -19.70
C LYS A 264 10.65 4.20 -18.22
N PHE A 265 9.71 3.74 -17.40
CA PHE A 265 9.58 4.20 -16.01
C PHE A 265 9.99 3.17 -14.96
N TYR A 266 9.93 1.89 -15.29
CA TYR A 266 10.29 0.80 -14.37
C TYR A 266 11.55 0.05 -14.83
N HIS A 267 12.12 0.43 -15.99
CA HIS A 267 13.29 -0.19 -16.60
C HIS A 267 13.11 -1.72 -16.71
N MET A 268 11.90 -2.15 -17.05
CA MET A 268 11.57 -3.56 -17.26
C MET A 268 11.81 -3.96 -18.71
N ASN A 269 12.28 -5.20 -18.93
CA ASN A 269 12.33 -5.81 -20.24
C ASN A 269 11.01 -6.53 -20.59
N ASP A 270 10.83 -6.91 -21.86
CA ASP A 270 9.57 -7.52 -22.34
C ASP A 270 9.17 -8.79 -21.57
N LYS A 271 10.16 -9.61 -21.15
CA LYS A 271 9.89 -10.83 -20.38
C LYS A 271 9.40 -10.51 -18.97
N GLU A 272 9.93 -9.46 -18.34
CA GLU A 272 9.46 -8.97 -17.04
C GLU A 272 8.04 -8.41 -17.16
N ILE A 273 7.76 -7.62 -18.21
CA ILE A 273 6.44 -7.02 -18.46
C ILE A 273 5.37 -8.09 -18.67
N MET A 274 5.68 -9.11 -19.48
CA MET A 274 4.75 -10.22 -19.75
C MET A 274 4.44 -11.07 -18.50
N LYS A 275 5.29 -11.02 -17.47
CA LYS A 275 5.09 -11.72 -16.20
C LYS A 275 4.31 -10.91 -15.17
N ILE A 276 3.90 -9.68 -15.46
CA ILE A 276 3.17 -8.84 -14.51
C ILE A 276 1.89 -9.53 -14.01
N PRO A 277 0.99 -10.09 -14.87
CA PRO A 277 -0.22 -10.76 -14.39
C PRO A 277 0.08 -11.95 -13.47
N GLU A 278 1.04 -12.80 -13.82
CA GLU A 278 1.46 -13.95 -13.01
C GLU A 278 2.07 -13.50 -11.68
N THR A 279 2.91 -12.46 -11.71
CA THR A 279 3.50 -11.89 -10.49
C THR A 279 2.39 -11.35 -9.59
N HIS A 280 1.38 -10.69 -10.15
CA HIS A 280 0.25 -10.14 -9.40
C HIS A 280 -0.60 -11.24 -8.76
N GLU A 281 -0.93 -12.30 -9.51
CA GLU A 281 -1.64 -13.49 -9.02
C GLU A 281 -0.91 -14.11 -7.81
N ASN A 282 0.42 -14.24 -7.86
CA ASN A 282 1.20 -14.78 -6.74
C ASN A 282 1.04 -13.97 -5.44
N TYR A 283 0.86 -12.64 -5.50
CA TYR A 283 0.61 -11.82 -4.30
C TYR A 283 -0.83 -11.96 -3.80
N ALA A 284 -1.79 -12.14 -4.71
CA ALA A 284 -3.17 -12.46 -4.34
C ALA A 284 -3.25 -13.81 -3.61
N ASP A 285 -2.56 -14.84 -4.12
CA ASP A 285 -2.52 -16.18 -3.54
C ASP A 285 -2.00 -16.18 -2.10
N VAL A 286 -1.06 -15.28 -1.75
CA VAL A 286 -0.61 -15.10 -0.37
C VAL A 286 -1.77 -14.73 0.56
N LEU A 287 -2.67 -13.84 0.13
CA LEU A 287 -3.83 -13.45 0.94
C LEU A 287 -4.82 -14.60 1.06
N ILE A 288 -5.08 -15.31 -0.03
CA ILE A 288 -5.93 -16.50 -0.05
C ILE A 288 -5.40 -17.55 0.93
N ASP A 289 -4.11 -17.84 0.90
CA ASP A 289 -3.48 -18.81 1.82
C ASP A 289 -3.55 -18.39 3.28
N ILE A 290 -3.28 -17.12 3.59
CA ILE A 290 -3.42 -16.60 4.96
C ILE A 290 -4.87 -16.78 5.44
N SER A 291 -5.85 -16.54 4.56
CA SER A 291 -7.27 -16.65 4.92
C SER A 291 -7.73 -18.06 5.27
N LYS A 292 -7.09 -19.10 4.74
CA LYS A 292 -7.44 -20.52 5.02
C LYS A 292 -7.18 -20.92 6.47
N THR A 293 -6.24 -20.26 7.15
CA THR A 293 -5.73 -20.68 8.47
C THR A 293 -6.03 -19.68 9.59
N LYS A 294 -6.66 -18.54 9.27
CA LYS A 294 -6.90 -17.43 10.20
C LYS A 294 -8.36 -16.99 10.12
N LYS A 295 -8.89 -16.50 11.24
CA LYS A 295 -10.26 -15.98 11.32
C LYS A 295 -10.36 -14.58 10.68
N VAL A 296 -10.30 -14.52 9.36
CA VAL A 296 -10.33 -13.28 8.57
C VAL A 296 -11.43 -13.34 7.52
N ILE A 297 -11.83 -12.17 7.01
CA ILE A 297 -12.68 -12.05 5.83
C ILE A 297 -11.76 -11.95 4.61
N ILE A 298 -12.04 -12.74 3.57
CA ILE A 298 -11.35 -12.65 2.28
C ILE A 298 -12.31 -12.20 1.18
N VAL A 299 -11.95 -11.10 0.52
CA VAL A 299 -12.60 -10.56 -0.67
C VAL A 299 -11.66 -10.83 -1.84
N ASP A 300 -11.96 -11.88 -2.61
CA ASP A 300 -11.17 -12.24 -3.79
C ASP A 300 -11.54 -11.36 -4.98
N ALA A 301 -11.21 -10.08 -4.90
CA ALA A 301 -11.53 -9.11 -5.94
C ALA A 301 -10.73 -9.34 -7.23
N LEU A 302 -9.56 -9.99 -7.19
CA LEU A 302 -8.88 -10.41 -8.41
C LEU A 302 -9.75 -11.36 -9.24
N GLU A 303 -10.33 -12.39 -8.60
CA GLU A 303 -11.21 -13.34 -9.30
C GLU A 303 -12.54 -12.68 -9.73
N VAL A 304 -13.15 -11.86 -8.88
CA VAL A 304 -14.39 -11.14 -9.21
C VAL A 304 -14.23 -10.29 -10.47
N PHE A 305 -13.07 -9.65 -10.65
CA PHE A 305 -12.80 -8.75 -11.77
C PHE A 305 -12.18 -9.47 -12.99
N LYS A 306 -11.93 -10.78 -12.91
CA LYS A 306 -11.36 -11.56 -14.02
C LYS A 306 -12.34 -11.74 -15.17
N ASN A 307 -13.61 -12.01 -14.86
CA ASN A 307 -14.70 -12.19 -15.82
C ASN A 307 -15.94 -11.37 -15.39
N PRO A 308 -15.85 -10.03 -15.39
CA PRO A 308 -16.95 -9.21 -14.93
C PRO A 308 -18.11 -9.24 -15.94
N LYS A 309 -19.33 -8.97 -15.46
CA LYS A 309 -20.56 -8.99 -16.29
C LYS A 309 -20.53 -8.02 -17.48
N ASP A 310 -19.74 -6.95 -17.36
CA ASP A 310 -19.53 -5.97 -18.41
C ASP A 310 -18.06 -5.98 -18.85
N PRO A 311 -17.71 -5.40 -20.01
CA PRO A 311 -16.32 -5.21 -20.40
C PRO A 311 -15.46 -4.53 -19.31
N TRP A 312 -14.21 -4.98 -19.17
CA TRP A 312 -13.28 -4.53 -18.11
C TRP A 312 -13.07 -3.01 -18.10
N HIS A 313 -13.12 -2.33 -19.25
CA HIS A 313 -12.93 -0.88 -19.38
C HIS A 313 -14.04 -0.06 -18.70
N LYS A 314 -15.17 -0.68 -18.35
CA LYS A 314 -16.20 -0.03 -17.51
C LYS A 314 -15.85 -0.04 -16.02
N TYR A 315 -14.95 -0.93 -15.60
CA TYR A 315 -14.58 -1.13 -14.19
C TYR A 315 -13.23 -0.53 -13.85
N PHE A 316 -12.28 -0.55 -14.79
CA PHE A 316 -10.94 0.00 -14.62
C PHE A 316 -10.78 1.30 -15.40
N ARG A 317 -9.92 2.17 -14.87
CA ARG A 317 -9.30 3.23 -15.64
C ARG A 317 -8.39 2.62 -16.70
N ASN A 318 -7.95 3.46 -17.63
CA ASN A 318 -7.13 3.02 -18.76
C ASN A 318 -5.74 2.49 -18.36
N ASP A 319 -5.30 2.74 -17.12
CA ASP A 319 -4.09 2.15 -16.55
C ASP A 319 -4.24 0.69 -16.11
N LEU A 320 -5.47 0.14 -16.15
CA LEU A 320 -5.82 -1.24 -15.80
C LEU A 320 -5.56 -1.62 -14.33
N ILE A 321 -5.33 -0.63 -13.47
CA ILE A 321 -4.98 -0.78 -12.06
C ILE A 321 -6.04 -0.12 -11.18
N HIS A 322 -6.37 1.14 -11.47
CA HIS A 322 -7.32 1.91 -10.68
C HIS A 322 -8.75 1.67 -11.16
N LEU A 323 -9.70 1.65 -10.22
CA LEU A 323 -11.10 1.43 -10.53
C LEU A 323 -11.78 2.74 -10.96
N LYS A 324 -12.71 2.65 -11.92
CA LYS A 324 -13.75 3.66 -12.15
C LYS A 324 -14.84 3.51 -11.07
N GLU A 325 -15.77 4.46 -10.99
CA GLU A 325 -16.88 4.43 -10.02
C GLU A 325 -17.63 3.08 -10.00
N LYS A 326 -17.91 2.49 -11.18
CA LYS A 326 -18.56 1.17 -11.27
C LYS A 326 -17.74 0.03 -10.67
N GLY A 327 -16.41 0.07 -10.84
CA GLY A 327 -15.49 -0.86 -10.18
C GLY A 327 -15.48 -0.68 -8.67
N HIS A 328 -15.41 0.57 -8.21
CA HIS A 328 -15.51 0.87 -6.78
C HIS A 328 -16.81 0.37 -6.16
N LYS A 329 -17.94 0.52 -6.87
CA LYS A 329 -19.22 0.00 -6.40
C LYS A 329 -19.24 -1.53 -6.33
N LEU A 330 -18.76 -2.23 -7.38
CA LEU A 330 -18.69 -3.70 -7.36
C LEU A 330 -17.83 -4.21 -6.21
N LEU A 331 -16.67 -3.59 -5.98
CA LEU A 331 -15.80 -3.95 -4.85
C LEU A 331 -16.49 -3.73 -3.51
N ALA A 332 -17.22 -2.62 -3.34
CA ALA A 332 -17.99 -2.35 -2.12
C ALA A 332 -19.10 -3.39 -1.88
N ASP A 333 -19.83 -3.76 -2.94
CA ASP A 333 -20.88 -4.78 -2.89
C ASP A 333 -20.30 -6.15 -2.44
N GLU A 334 -19.13 -6.53 -2.97
CA GLU A 334 -18.43 -7.75 -2.57
C GLU A 334 -17.91 -7.72 -1.12
N ILE A 335 -17.33 -6.60 -0.68
CA ILE A 335 -16.90 -6.44 0.71
C ILE A 335 -18.10 -6.64 1.65
N LEU A 336 -19.22 -5.99 1.34
CA LEU A 336 -20.43 -6.10 2.15
C LEU A 336 -20.98 -7.54 2.20
N LEU A 337 -21.01 -8.23 1.06
CA LEU A 337 -21.41 -9.63 0.98
C LEU A 337 -20.56 -10.51 1.89
N LYS A 338 -19.23 -10.31 1.88
CA LYS A 338 -18.31 -11.11 2.71
C LYS A 338 -18.42 -10.77 4.19
N ILE A 339 -18.64 -9.49 4.57
CA ILE A 339 -18.91 -9.09 5.96
C ILE A 339 -20.16 -9.80 6.49
N LYS A 340 -21.26 -9.79 5.74
CA LYS A 340 -22.51 -10.47 6.13
C LYS A 340 -22.30 -11.94 6.38
N LYS A 341 -21.74 -12.66 5.40
CA LYS A 341 -21.48 -14.09 5.49
C LYS A 341 -20.64 -14.46 6.71
N TYR A 342 -19.63 -13.64 7.01
CA TYR A 342 -18.78 -13.84 8.18
C TYR A 342 -19.55 -13.63 9.49
N ASN A 343 -20.33 -12.56 9.61
CA ASN A 343 -21.13 -12.28 10.80
C ASN A 343 -22.20 -13.35 11.03
N ASP A 344 -22.87 -13.82 9.98
CA ASP A 344 -23.87 -14.90 10.06
C ASP A 344 -23.26 -16.21 10.57
N THR A 345 -22.04 -16.52 10.11
CA THR A 345 -21.28 -17.70 10.55
C THR A 345 -20.92 -17.61 12.04
N ILE A 346 -20.48 -16.44 12.51
CA ILE A 346 -20.16 -16.22 13.93
C ILE A 346 -21.40 -16.33 14.81
N ASN A 347 -22.50 -15.70 14.40
CA ASN A 347 -23.74 -15.73 15.18
C ASN A 347 -24.29 -17.15 15.31
N THR A 348 -24.24 -17.95 14.23
CA THR A 348 -24.66 -19.36 14.25
C THR A 348 -23.79 -20.19 15.21
N ASN A 349 -22.47 -20.01 15.18
CA ASN A 349 -21.55 -20.74 16.06
C ASN A 349 -21.72 -20.37 17.54
N ASN A 350 -22.02 -19.09 17.84
CA ASN A 350 -22.27 -18.66 19.21
C ASN A 350 -23.59 -19.22 19.76
N SER A 351 -24.65 -19.28 18.96
CA SER A 351 -25.92 -19.89 19.36
C SER A 351 -25.80 -21.39 19.65
N ASN A 352 -24.97 -22.10 18.89
CA ASN A 352 -24.73 -23.54 19.08
C ASN A 352 -23.83 -23.88 20.28
N ASN A 353 -23.09 -22.91 20.83
CA ASN A 353 -22.24 -23.10 22.02
C ASN A 353 -22.96 -22.75 23.33
N ILE A 354 -24.19 -22.24 23.26
CA ILE A 354 -25.03 -21.87 24.42
C ILE A 354 -26.13 -22.94 24.68
N LEU A 355 -26.25 -23.91 23.77
CA LEU A 355 -27.04 -25.14 23.92
C LEU A 355 -26.10 -26.29 24.30
#